data_AF-A0A136N7G9-F1
#
_entry.id   AF-A0A136N7G9-F1
#
_cell.length_a   1.000
_cell.length_b   1.000
_cell.length_c   1.000
_cell.angle_alpha   90.00
_cell.angle_beta   90.00
_cell.angle_gamma   90.00
#
_symmetry.space_group_name_H-M   'P 1'
#
loop_
_entity.id
_entity.type
_entity.pdbx_description
1 polymer ?
#
loop_
_entity_poly.entity_id
_entity_poly.type
_entity_poly.pdbx_seq_one_letter_code
_entity_poly.pdbx_strand_id
1 'polypeptide(L)'
;MIQLTYGAFMAGLKAATAATTWPSINGSYFPDSLANGDFLYDKINIHFIHRTLAYLLLFIITYFTLKANRFKDSNLFNQFKFYPIILMLLQIVVGILTIINANNTVRNGFGAFETFAQIHQIIPMFLLLSILTLLYSVRATK
;
A
#
# COMPACT_ATOMS: atom_id res chain seq x y z
N MET A 1 -5.33 -8.14 -2.39
CA MET A 1 -4.46 -9.32 -2.22
C MET A 1 -3.16 -9.17 -2.99
N ILE A 2 -3.21 -8.91 -4.30
CA ILE A 2 -2.00 -8.73 -5.13
C ILE A 2 -1.02 -7.68 -4.55
N GLN A 3 -1.51 -6.54 -4.07
CA GLN A 3 -0.67 -5.52 -3.43
C GLN A 3 0.07 -6.03 -2.18
N LEU A 4 -0.59 -6.85 -1.35
CA LEU A 4 0.03 -7.46 -0.16
C LEU A 4 1.10 -8.47 -0.57
N THR A 5 0.85 -9.24 -1.63
CA THR A 5 1.84 -10.19 -2.18
C THR A 5 3.10 -9.46 -2.65
N TYR A 6 2.97 -8.38 -3.43
CA TYR A 6 4.12 -7.58 -3.83
C TYR A 6 4.80 -6.87 -2.65
N GLY A 7 4.04 -6.48 -1.62
CA GLY A 7 4.62 -6.00 -0.36
C GLY A 7 5.44 -7.07 0.37
N ALA A 8 4.99 -8.32 0.36
CA ALA A 8 5.74 -9.45 0.91
C ALA A 8 7.01 -9.74 0.11
N PHE A 9 6.97 -9.66 -1.22
CA PHE A 9 8.17 -9.77 -2.06
C PHE A 9 9.18 -8.65 -1.76
N MET A 10 8.72 -7.40 -1.61
CA MET A 10 9.57 -6.28 -1.21
C MET A 10 10.30 -6.54 0.11
N ALA A 11 9.60 -7.08 1.11
CA ALA A 11 10.17 -7.42 2.41
C ALA A 11 11.14 -8.61 2.32
N GLY A 12 10.74 -9.70 1.66
CA GLY A 12 11.52 -10.93 1.54
C GLY A 12 12.84 -10.74 0.78
N LEU A 13 12.82 -9.95 -0.30
CA LEU A 13 14.01 -9.66 -1.11
C LEU A 13 14.84 -8.50 -0.57
N LYS A 14 14.43 -7.89 0.56
CA LYS A 14 15.03 -6.66 1.11
C LYS A 14 15.14 -5.61 0.02
N ALA A 15 14.06 -5.43 -0.74
CA ALA A 15 14.06 -4.57 -1.92
C ALA A 15 13.98 -3.09 -1.58
N ALA A 16 13.58 -2.71 -0.35
CA ALA A 16 13.39 -1.31 0.05
C ALA A 16 14.60 -0.41 -0.26
N THR A 17 15.83 -0.91 -0.08
CA THR A 17 17.08 -0.16 -0.35
C THR A 17 17.42 -0.04 -1.84
N ALA A 18 16.78 -0.82 -2.71
CA ALA A 18 17.04 -0.78 -4.16
C ALA A 18 16.55 0.51 -4.82
N ALA A 19 15.52 1.15 -4.25
CA ALA A 19 15.03 2.45 -4.71
C ALA A 19 14.43 3.27 -3.57
N THR A 20 15.19 4.26 -3.11
CA THR A 20 14.86 5.10 -1.94
C THR A 20 14.20 6.42 -2.30
N THR A 21 14.08 6.74 -3.59
CA THR A 21 13.39 7.93 -4.07
C THR A 21 11.91 7.69 -4.29
N TRP A 22 11.13 8.77 -4.27
CA TRP A 22 9.72 8.82 -4.64
C TRP A 22 9.42 10.21 -5.22
N PRO A 23 8.55 10.37 -6.23
CA PRO A 23 7.72 9.34 -6.87
C PRO A 23 8.48 8.46 -7.87
N SER A 24 9.58 8.97 -8.44
CA SER A 24 10.43 8.20 -9.35
C SER A 24 11.21 7.10 -8.63
N ILE A 25 11.64 6.10 -9.39
CA ILE A 25 12.47 4.98 -8.96
C ILE A 25 13.90 5.31 -9.41
N ASN A 26 14.71 5.85 -8.50
CA ASN A 26 16.07 6.34 -8.75
C ASN A 26 16.16 7.31 -9.94
N GLY A 27 15.18 8.22 -10.08
CA GLY A 27 15.14 9.20 -11.17
C GLY A 27 14.37 8.74 -12.42
N SER A 28 14.06 7.46 -12.57
CA SER A 28 13.23 6.96 -13.68
C SER A 28 11.80 6.62 -13.24
N TYR A 29 10.81 6.99 -14.05
CA TYR A 29 9.42 6.53 -13.87
C TYR A 29 9.16 5.18 -14.54
N PHE A 30 9.94 4.83 -15.56
CA PHE A 30 9.89 3.57 -16.28
C PHE A 30 11.31 3.01 -16.37
N PRO A 31 11.76 2.24 -15.37
CA PRO A 31 13.11 1.70 -15.36
C PRO A 31 13.36 0.74 -16.53
N ASP A 32 14.57 0.73 -17.08
CA ASP A 32 14.96 -0.16 -18.19
C ASP A 32 14.84 -1.65 -17.82
N SER A 33 14.92 -1.97 -16.53
CA SER A 33 14.71 -3.32 -15.99
C SER A 33 13.31 -3.87 -16.30
N LEU A 34 12.33 -3.04 -16.64
CA LEU A 34 10.97 -3.49 -16.96
C LEU A 34 10.93 -4.41 -18.19
N ALA A 35 11.80 -4.17 -19.17
CA ALA A 35 11.85 -4.97 -20.40
C ALA A 35 12.65 -6.26 -20.25
N ASN A 36 13.66 -6.27 -19.37
CA ASN A 36 14.69 -7.31 -19.32
C ASN A 36 14.77 -8.06 -17.98
N GLY A 37 14.09 -7.57 -16.93
CA GLY A 37 14.14 -8.09 -15.57
C GLY A 37 12.91 -8.90 -15.18
N ASP A 38 13.08 -9.77 -14.20
CA ASP A 38 12.01 -10.64 -13.70
C ASP A 38 11.02 -9.88 -12.79
N PHE A 39 9.71 -10.08 -12.95
CA PHE A 39 8.70 -9.34 -12.17
C PHE A 39 8.54 -9.80 -10.72
N LEU A 40 9.07 -10.97 -10.36
CA LEU A 40 9.01 -11.57 -9.02
C LEU A 40 10.32 -11.46 -8.25
N TYR A 41 11.46 -11.34 -8.94
CA TYR A 41 12.79 -11.35 -8.31
C TYR A 41 13.59 -10.08 -8.55
N ASP A 42 13.34 -9.33 -9.64
CA ASP A 42 14.03 -8.06 -9.85
C ASP A 42 13.48 -6.99 -8.91
N LYS A 43 14.35 -6.45 -8.05
CA LYS A 43 13.97 -5.50 -7.00
C LYS A 43 13.36 -4.22 -7.59
N ILE A 44 13.87 -3.74 -8.72
CA ILE A 44 13.39 -2.51 -9.35
C ILE A 44 12.02 -2.74 -9.98
N ASN A 45 11.80 -3.87 -10.63
CA ASN A 45 10.49 -4.24 -11.18
C ASN A 45 9.45 -4.44 -10.09
N ILE A 46 9.81 -5.05 -8.96
CA ILE A 46 8.92 -5.20 -7.80
C ILE A 46 8.54 -3.82 -7.25
N HIS A 47 9.49 -2.88 -7.11
CA HIS A 47 9.21 -1.49 -6.73
C HIS A 47 8.20 -0.85 -7.69
N PHE A 48 8.42 -1.01 -9.00
CA PHE A 48 7.54 -0.45 -10.02
C PHE A 48 6.13 -1.02 -9.92
N ILE A 49 5.98 -2.34 -9.86
CA ILE A 49 4.67 -2.99 -9.78
C ILE A 49 3.97 -2.62 -8.48
N HIS A 50 4.66 -2.68 -7.34
CA HIS A 50 4.08 -2.35 -6.04
C HIS A 50 3.58 -0.89 -5.97
N ARG A 51 4.36 0.07 -6.51
CA ARG A 51 3.97 1.49 -6.55
C ARG A 51 2.82 1.72 -7.52
N THR A 52 2.87 1.12 -8.71
CA THR A 52 1.82 1.25 -9.73
C THR A 52 0.49 0.69 -9.22
N LEU A 53 0.51 -0.48 -8.58
CA LEU A 53 -0.67 -1.06 -7.96
C LEU A 53 -1.19 -0.22 -6.79
N ALA A 54 -0.31 0.43 -6.01
CA ALA A 54 -0.74 1.36 -4.96
C ALA A 54 -1.51 2.56 -5.53
N TYR A 55 -1.03 3.16 -6.62
CA TYR A 55 -1.72 4.26 -7.29
C TYR A 55 -3.07 3.83 -7.88
N LEU A 56 -3.12 2.65 -8.51
CA LEU A 56 -4.37 2.08 -9.02
C LEU A 56 -5.39 1.85 -7.89
N LEU A 57 -4.95 1.29 -6.77
CA LEU A 57 -5.80 1.09 -5.60
C LEU A 57 -6.28 2.42 -5.00
N LEU A 58 -5.45 3.46 -5.00
CA LEU A 58 -5.85 4.78 -4.49
C LEU A 58 -7.01 5.33 -5.32
N PHE A 59 -6.91 5.22 -6.65
CA PHE A 59 -7.98 5.61 -7.56
C PHE A 59 -9.28 4.82 -7.30
N ILE A 60 -9.19 3.49 -7.19
CA ILE A 60 -10.35 2.63 -6.93
C ILE A 60 -11.02 2.97 -5.60
N ILE A 61 -10.24 3.12 -4.52
CA ILE A 61 -10.77 3.43 -3.18
C ILE A 61 -11.40 4.83 -3.17
N THR A 62 -10.76 5.80 -3.82
CA THR A 62 -11.29 7.17 -3.92
C THR A 62 -12.63 7.17 -4.65
N TYR A 63 -12.72 6.51 -5.81
CA TYR A 63 -13.96 6.38 -6.56
C TYR A 63 -15.05 5.66 -5.75
N PHE A 64 -14.69 4.58 -5.04
CA PHE A 64 -15.59 3.89 -4.12
C PHE A 64 -16.12 4.83 -3.04
N THR A 65 -15.26 5.59 -2.36
CA THR A 65 -15.66 6.52 -1.30
C THR A 65 -16.58 7.61 -1.82
N LEU A 66 -16.31 8.17 -3.01
CA LEU A 66 -17.17 9.18 -3.63
C LEU A 66 -18.57 8.63 -3.92
N LYS A 67 -18.67 7.39 -4.41
CA LYS A 67 -19.96 6.72 -4.58
C LYS A 67 -20.63 6.41 -3.25
N ALA A 68 -19.93 5.80 -2.30
CA ALA A 68 -20.44 5.43 -0.99
C ALA A 68 -20.97 6.65 -0.20
N ASN A 69 -20.40 7.83 -0.39
CA ASN A 69 -20.87 9.05 0.24
C ASN A 69 -22.29 9.45 -0.20
N ARG A 70 -22.68 9.13 -1.44
CA ARG A 70 -24.00 9.45 -2.00
C ARG A 70 -25.12 8.52 -1.50
N PHE A 71 -24.76 7.39 -0.88
CA PHE A 71 -25.72 6.42 -0.37
C PHE A 71 -25.77 6.46 1.15
N LYS A 72 -26.98 6.25 1.69
CA LYS A 72 -27.21 5.93 3.09
C LYS A 72 -27.79 4.52 3.14
N ASP A 73 -27.06 3.63 3.78
CA ASP A 73 -27.46 2.23 4.01
C ASP A 73 -27.56 2.04 5.54
N SER A 74 -27.01 0.97 6.10
CA SER A 74 -26.94 0.76 7.56
C SER A 74 -26.14 1.84 8.33
N ASN A 75 -26.42 1.97 9.63
CA ASN A 75 -25.65 2.83 10.56
C ASN A 75 -24.16 2.46 10.55
N LEU A 76 -23.84 1.16 10.55
CA LEU A 76 -22.46 0.67 10.46
C LEU A 76 -21.81 1.10 9.13
N PHE A 77 -22.49 0.93 8.00
CA PHE A 77 -21.96 1.38 6.72
C PHE A 77 -21.65 2.88 6.71
N ASN A 78 -22.59 3.71 7.19
CA ASN A 78 -22.41 5.17 7.21
C ASN A 78 -21.28 5.63 8.15
N GLN A 79 -21.03 4.90 9.24
CA GLN A 79 -19.94 5.19 10.17
C GLN A 79 -18.57 4.81 9.59
N PHE A 80 -18.47 3.68 8.89
CA PHE A 80 -17.18 3.12 8.45
C PHE A 80 -16.80 3.42 7.00
N LYS A 81 -17.69 3.99 6.17
CA LYS A 81 -17.45 4.17 4.71
C LYS A 81 -16.22 5.01 4.34
N PHE A 82 -15.72 5.84 5.27
CA PHE A 82 -14.52 6.67 5.06
C PHE A 82 -13.21 6.02 5.56
N TYR A 83 -13.28 4.95 6.35
CA TYR A 83 -12.08 4.27 6.86
C TYR A 83 -11.15 3.78 5.74
N PRO A 84 -11.64 3.19 4.63
CA PRO A 84 -10.77 2.72 3.56
C PRO A 84 -9.89 3.83 2.95
N ILE A 85 -10.45 5.01 2.68
CA ILE A 85 -9.65 6.12 2.09
C ILE A 85 -8.65 6.68 3.09
N ILE A 86 -9.02 6.80 4.37
CA ILE A 86 -8.11 7.28 5.42
C ILE A 86 -6.93 6.33 5.58
N LEU A 87 -7.19 5.03 5.69
CA LEU A 87 -6.15 3.99 5.81
C LEU A 87 -5.28 3.92 4.55
N MET A 88 -5.86 4.14 3.37
CA MET A 88 -5.11 4.15 2.12
C MET A 88 -4.14 5.34 2.04
N LEU A 89 -4.57 6.54 2.43
CA LEU A 89 -3.70 7.72 2.47
C LEU A 89 -2.58 7.54 3.51
N LEU A 90 -2.92 7.03 4.69
CA LEU A 90 -1.94 6.72 5.73
C LEU A 90 -0.92 5.68 5.22
N GLN A 91 -1.38 4.65 4.52
CA GLN A 91 -0.52 3.61 3.95
C GLN A 91 0.52 4.20 2.98
N ILE A 92 0.11 5.11 2.10
CA ILE A 92 1.02 5.77 1.14
C ILE A 92 2.05 6.62 1.88
N VAL A 93 1.63 7.41 2.86
CA VAL A 93 2.55 8.25 3.65
C VAL A 93 3.59 7.40 4.38
N VAL A 94 3.15 6.35 5.09
CA VAL A 94 4.08 5.45 5.80
C VAL A 94 4.98 4.69 4.82
N GLY A 95 4.47 4.32 3.65
CA GLY A 95 5.27 3.68 2.59
C GLY A 95 6.39 4.58 2.07
N ILE A 96 6.10 5.86 1.83
CA ILE A 96 7.08 6.87 1.42
C ILE A 96 8.14 7.05 2.52
N LEU A 97 7.71 7.19 3.78
CA LEU A 97 8.62 7.29 4.92
C LEU A 97 9.52 6.06 5.06
N THR A 98 9.00 4.87 4.76
CA THR A 98 9.77 3.62 4.79
C THR A 98 10.90 3.63 3.77
N ILE A 99 10.66 4.00 2.51
CA ILE A 99 11.69 3.97 1.47
C ILE A 99 12.72 5.09 1.62
N ILE A 100 12.32 6.28 2.09
CA ILE A 100 13.26 7.38 2.36
C ILE A 100 14.22 7.01 3.49
N ASN A 101 13.74 6.27 4.49
CA ASN A 101 14.55 5.79 5.60
C ASN A 101 15.24 4.44 5.34
N ALA A 102 15.09 3.84 4.16
CA ALA A 102 15.58 2.48 3.90
C ALA A 102 17.09 2.32 4.10
N ASN A 103 17.88 3.38 3.92
CA ASN A 103 19.32 3.35 4.14
C ASN A 103 19.72 3.50 5.62
N ASN A 104 18.79 3.89 6.50
CA ASN A 104 19.01 4.14 7.92
C ASN A 104 18.67 2.90 8.78
N THR A 105 18.90 1.68 8.27
CA THR A 105 18.60 0.44 8.99
C THR A 105 19.51 0.26 10.20
N VAL A 106 18.94 -0.14 11.33
CA VAL A 106 19.71 -0.39 12.55
C VAL A 106 20.00 -1.88 12.67
N ARG A 107 21.29 -2.25 12.59
CA ARG A 107 21.69 -3.64 12.78
C ARG A 107 21.39 -4.08 14.22
N ASN A 108 20.63 -5.16 14.37
CA ASN A 108 20.21 -5.73 15.66
C ASN A 108 19.39 -4.76 16.55
N GLY A 109 18.67 -3.81 15.95
CA GLY A 109 17.82 -2.88 16.69
C GLY A 109 16.55 -2.50 15.92
N PHE A 110 15.69 -1.72 16.57
CA PHE A 110 14.50 -1.12 15.96
C PHE A 110 14.78 0.35 15.66
N GLY A 111 15.07 0.66 14.40
CA GLY A 111 15.24 2.01 13.91
C GLY A 111 13.96 2.58 13.28
N ALA A 112 14.11 3.74 12.65
CA ALA A 112 13.02 4.41 11.94
C ALA A 112 12.52 3.56 10.76
N PHE A 113 13.42 2.96 9.99
CA PHE A 113 13.07 2.08 8.87
C PHE A 113 12.23 0.90 9.32
N GLU A 114 12.69 0.15 10.32
CA GLU A 114 12.02 -1.05 10.81
C GLU A 114 10.63 -0.68 11.35
N THR A 115 10.53 0.42 12.09
CA THR A 115 9.26 0.92 12.63
C THR A 115 8.27 1.25 11.51
N PHE A 116 8.68 2.07 10.52
CA PHE A 116 7.80 2.42 9.40
C PHE A 116 7.44 1.21 8.55
N ALA A 117 8.39 0.30 8.30
CA ALA A 117 8.14 -0.92 7.54
C ALA A 117 7.07 -1.81 8.20
N GLN A 118 7.13 -2.00 9.52
CA GLN A 118 6.12 -2.79 10.24
C GLN A 118 4.74 -2.10 10.23
N ILE A 119 4.70 -0.79 10.49
CA ILE A 119 3.45 -0.03 10.42
C ILE A 119 2.84 -0.12 9.00
N HIS A 120 3.67 -0.02 7.97
CA HIS A 120 3.26 -0.15 6.57
C HIS A 120 2.73 -1.55 6.22
N GLN A 121 3.13 -2.61 6.93
CA GLN A 121 2.59 -3.96 6.74
C GLN A 121 1.25 -4.16 7.46
N ILE A 122 1.04 -3.48 8.59
CA ILE A 122 -0.15 -3.62 9.43
C ILE A 122 -1.34 -2.82 8.90
N ILE A 123 -1.13 -1.56 8.48
CA ILE A 123 -2.19 -0.70 7.92
C ILE A 123 -2.99 -1.37 6.78
N PRO A 124 -2.40 -2.05 5.79
CA PRO A 124 -3.16 -2.64 4.70
C PRO A 124 -3.98 -3.87 5.14
N MET A 125 -3.63 -4.50 6.27
CA MET A 125 -4.48 -5.52 6.90
C MET A 125 -5.75 -4.87 7.48
N PHE A 126 -5.60 -3.72 8.17
CA PHE A 126 -6.77 -2.95 8.62
C PHE A 126 -7.59 -2.39 7.45
N LEU A 127 -6.94 -1.97 6.35
CA LEU A 127 -7.62 -1.56 5.14
C LEU A 127 -8.50 -2.70 4.60
N LEU A 128 -7.95 -3.91 4.51
CA LEU A 128 -8.71 -5.09 4.09
C LEU A 128 -9.92 -5.34 5.00
N LEU A 129 -9.70 -5.35 6.33
CA LEU A 129 -10.78 -5.54 7.30
C LEU A 129 -11.87 -4.48 7.16
N SER A 130 -11.49 -3.21 6.96
CA SER A 130 -12.46 -2.12 6.76
C SER A 130 -13.35 -2.36 5.54
N ILE A 131 -12.79 -2.87 4.44
CA ILE A 131 -13.55 -3.22 3.23
C ILE A 131 -14.46 -4.41 3.50
N LEU A 132 -13.99 -5.45 4.19
CA LEU A 132 -14.82 -6.62 4.52
C LEU A 132 -16.00 -6.24 5.41
N THR A 133 -15.80 -5.37 6.40
CA THR A 133 -16.88 -4.84 7.26
C THR A 133 -17.94 -4.11 6.44
N LEU A 134 -17.52 -3.28 5.47
CA LEU A 134 -18.46 -2.57 4.59
C LEU A 134 -19.23 -3.55 3.70
N LEU A 135 -18.56 -4.56 3.13
CA LEU A 135 -19.20 -5.57 2.30
C LEU A 135 -20.23 -6.39 3.09
N TYR A 136 -19.93 -6.76 4.33
CA TYR A 136 -20.88 -7.44 5.21
C TYR A 136 -22.07 -6.52 5.56
N SER A 137 -21.81 -5.25 5.87
CA SER A 137 -22.84 -4.28 6.27
C SER A 137 -23.87 -3.99 5.18
N VAL A 138 -23.49 -4.12 3.90
CA VAL A 138 -24.40 -3.96 2.74
C VAL A 138 -25.15 -5.27 2.43
N ARG A 139 -24.58 -6.43 2.76
CA ARG A 139 -25.26 -7.72 2.60
C ARG A 139 -26.32 -7.96 3.66
N ALA A 140 -26.07 -7.51 4.89
CA ALA A 140 -27.01 -7.68 6.01
C ALA A 140 -28.27 -6.83 5.90
N THR A 141 -28.29 -5.81 5.02
CA THR A 141 -29.46 -4.96 4.78
C THR A 141 -30.35 -5.45 3.63
N LYS A 142 -29.95 -6.50 2.91
CA LYS A 142 -30.76 -7.19 1.89
C LYS A 142 -31.37 -8.46 2.46
#